data_AF-A0A9E3W2I0-F1
#
_entry.id   AF-A0A9E3W2I0-F1
#
_cell.length_a   1.000
_cell.length_b   1.000
_cell.length_c   1.000
_cell.angle_alpha   90.00
_cell.angle_beta   90.00
_cell.angle_gamma   90.00
#
_symmetry.space_group_name_H-M   'P 1'
#
loop_
_entity.id
_entity.type
_entity.pdbx_description
1 polymer ?
#
loop_
_entity_poly.entity_id
_entity_poly.type
_entity_poly.pdbx_seq_one_letter_code
_entity_poly.pdbx_strand_id
1 'polypeptide(L)'
;MTLAELKAMIEAEALRRQAARDGFTLDAVKTFLGTAGAPPPGVRPEVPPPPAQLHYGYLANLQWNDLVDACYTLLLRRSADPEGRQHFLGMLARGDDKAFVIGRIAYSVEGRRQAVPVAGLRVRYLVAAAKKAPVAGPVIAWLLALAGLHREARNTRAFQQHVFSRLDALSDYSVRSGERVAMKVDALRSILESRD
;
A
#
# COMPACT_ATOMS: atom_id res chain seq x y z
N MET A 1 22.36 34.45 55.21
CA MET A 1 21.43 33.60 54.47
C MET A 1 20.90 34.40 53.29
N THR A 2 21.35 34.07 52.09
CA THR A 2 21.05 34.84 50.86
C THR A 2 19.79 34.29 50.18
N LEU A 3 19.14 35.10 49.36
CA LEU A 3 17.90 34.73 48.66
C LEU A 3 18.09 33.52 47.73
N ALA A 4 19.32 33.32 47.24
CA ALA A 4 19.71 32.15 46.45
C ALA A 4 19.73 30.85 47.28
N GLU A 5 20.23 30.90 48.53
CA GLU A 5 20.24 29.75 49.44
C GLU A 5 18.82 29.31 49.82
N LEU A 6 17.92 30.27 50.05
CA LEU A 6 16.53 29.99 50.38
C LEU A 6 15.79 29.33 49.20
N LYS A 7 16.02 29.80 47.97
CA LYS A 7 15.43 29.22 46.74
C LYS A 7 15.92 27.78 46.52
N ALA A 8 17.23 27.55 46.68
CA ALA A 8 17.81 26.22 46.56
C ALA A 8 17.24 25.24 47.60
N MET A 9 17.01 25.72 48.83
CA MET A 9 16.42 24.90 49.90
C MET A 9 14.96 24.53 49.60
N ILE A 10 14.17 25.46 49.05
CA ILE A 10 12.77 25.20 48.67
C ILE A 10 12.70 24.26 47.45
N GLU A 11 13.57 24.44 46.45
CA GLU A 11 13.64 23.54 45.29
C GLU A 11 14.07 22.13 45.70
N ALA A 12 15.03 22.00 46.61
CA ALA A 12 15.45 20.69 47.14
C ALA A 12 14.34 20.00 47.94
N GLU A 13 13.56 20.76 48.71
CA GLU A 13 12.43 20.23 49.47
C GLU A 13 11.26 19.84 48.56
N ALA A 14 10.99 20.62 47.51
CA ALA A 14 9.99 20.30 46.50
C ALA A 14 10.35 19.01 45.75
N LEU A 15 11.62 18.87 45.35
CA LEU A 15 12.15 17.65 44.72
C LEU A 15 12.05 16.43 45.65
N ARG A 16 12.34 16.59 46.95
CA ARG A 16 12.15 15.51 47.95
C ARG A 16 10.70 15.05 48.06
N ARG A 17 9.76 15.99 48.11
CA ARG A 17 8.32 15.68 48.22
C ARG A 17 7.78 15.04 46.95
N GLN A 18 8.30 15.43 45.79
CA GLN A 18 7.92 14.85 44.51
C GLN A 18 8.46 13.41 44.36
N ALA A 19 9.71 13.16 44.72
CA ALA A 19 10.29 11.80 44.74
C ALA A 19 9.54 10.86 45.70
N ALA A 20 9.05 11.37 46.84
CA ALA A 20 8.23 10.60 47.77
C ALA A 20 6.84 10.25 47.21
N ARG A 21 6.23 11.14 46.41
CA ARG A 21 4.96 10.88 45.71
C ARG A 21 5.11 9.87 44.58
N ASP A 22 6.23 9.90 43.86
CA ASP A 22 6.49 9.03 42.71
C ASP A 22 7.01 7.63 43.13
N GLY A 23 7.06 7.32 44.43
CA GLY A 23 7.50 6.02 44.95
C GLY A 23 9.01 5.77 44.81
N PHE A 24 9.80 6.81 44.51
CA PHE A 24 11.27 6.75 44.40
C PHE A 24 11.92 6.79 45.79
N THR A 25 11.70 5.75 46.61
CA THR A 25 12.36 5.63 47.91
C THR A 25 13.73 4.98 47.76
N LEU A 26 14.67 5.39 48.63
CA LEU A 26 16.02 4.83 48.67
C LEU A 26 16.00 3.33 49.00
N ASP A 27 14.96 2.86 49.70
CA ASP A 27 14.67 1.45 49.94
C ASP A 27 14.21 0.71 48.68
N ALA A 28 13.39 1.31 47.81
CA ALA A 28 13.02 0.71 46.53
C ALA A 28 14.25 0.57 45.62
N VAL A 29 15.14 1.57 45.62
CA VAL A 29 16.42 1.52 44.90
C VAL A 29 17.35 0.47 45.52
N LYS A 30 17.46 0.39 46.85
CA LYS A 30 18.25 -0.65 47.55
C LYS A 30 17.67 -2.05 47.31
N THR A 31 16.36 -2.19 47.21
CA THR A 31 15.68 -3.46 46.90
C THR A 31 15.93 -3.87 45.45
N PHE A 32 15.84 -2.91 44.51
CA PHE A 32 16.16 -3.14 43.10
C PHE A 32 17.63 -3.50 42.89
N LEU A 33 18.55 -2.79 43.55
CA LEU A 33 20.00 -3.07 43.50
C LEU A 33 20.40 -4.31 44.31
N GLY A 34 19.69 -4.62 45.40
CA GLY A 34 19.89 -5.80 46.25
C GLY A 34 19.38 -7.09 45.60
N THR A 35 18.52 -6.96 44.58
CA THR A 35 18.13 -8.07 43.70
C THR A 35 19.17 -8.25 42.59
N ALA A 36 20.45 -8.40 42.95
CA ALA A 36 21.59 -8.51 42.03
C ALA A 36 21.64 -9.85 41.25
N GLY A 37 20.50 -10.48 40.99
CA GLY A 37 20.40 -11.76 40.28
C GLY A 37 19.16 -11.92 39.41
N ALA A 38 18.16 -11.04 39.52
CA ALA A 38 17.04 -11.02 38.59
C ALA A 38 17.31 -9.92 37.55
N PRO A 39 17.49 -10.25 36.27
CA PRO A 39 17.48 -9.21 35.24
C PRO A 39 16.19 -8.40 35.41
N PRO A 40 16.23 -7.05 35.29
CA PRO A 40 15.03 -6.23 35.40
C PRO A 40 13.96 -6.86 34.52
N PRO A 41 12.70 -7.02 34.99
CA PRO A 41 11.64 -7.56 34.15
C PRO A 41 11.60 -6.69 32.91
N GLY A 42 12.10 -7.25 31.80
CA GLY A 42 12.15 -6.52 30.55
C GLY A 42 10.71 -6.13 30.28
N VAL A 43 10.42 -4.83 30.31
CA VAL A 43 9.13 -4.28 29.88
C VAL A 43 9.07 -4.55 28.38
N ARG A 44 8.78 -5.81 28.03
CA ARG A 44 8.41 -6.19 26.68
C ARG A 44 7.04 -5.55 26.51
N PRO A 45 6.87 -4.60 25.59
CA PRO A 45 5.53 -4.15 25.26
C PRO A 45 4.72 -5.40 24.93
N GLU A 46 3.67 -5.65 25.71
CA GLU A 46 2.79 -6.78 25.48
C GLU A 46 2.30 -6.69 24.04
N VAL A 47 2.51 -7.76 23.27
CA VAL A 47 2.11 -7.78 21.85
C VAL A 47 0.60 -7.60 21.83
N PRO A 48 0.08 -6.51 21.25
CA PRO A 48 -1.36 -6.25 21.27
C PRO A 48 -2.09 -7.40 20.57
N PRO A 49 -3.28 -7.81 21.05
CA PRO A 49 -4.01 -8.89 20.42
C PRO A 49 -4.33 -8.58 18.95
N PRO A 50 -4.33 -9.58 18.05
CA PRO A 50 -4.57 -9.35 16.63
C PRO A 50 -5.97 -8.75 16.40
N PRO A 51 -6.10 -7.71 15.57
CA PRO A 51 -7.40 -7.18 15.18
C PRO A 51 -8.20 -8.19 14.34
N ALA A 52 -9.53 -8.09 14.36
CA ALA A 52 -10.43 -8.95 13.57
C ALA A 52 -10.16 -8.89 12.06
N GLN A 53 -9.69 -7.73 11.57
CA GLN A 53 -9.19 -7.55 10.21
C GLN A 53 -7.70 -7.25 10.25
N LEU A 54 -6.92 -8.01 9.50
CA LEU A 54 -5.47 -7.85 9.50
C LEU A 54 -5.07 -6.66 8.64
N HIS A 55 -4.52 -5.63 9.28
CA HIS A 55 -3.98 -4.45 8.61
C HIS A 55 -2.46 -4.49 8.60
N TYR A 56 -1.86 -3.98 7.52
CA TYR A 56 -0.40 -3.84 7.42
C TYR A 56 0.20 -3.08 8.62
N GLY A 57 -0.47 -2.04 9.11
CA GLY A 57 0.02 -1.21 10.22
C GLY A 57 0.25 -2.00 11.51
N TYR A 58 -0.62 -2.96 11.81
CA TYR A 58 -0.46 -3.85 12.97
C TYR A 58 0.83 -4.66 12.86
N LEU A 59 1.01 -5.36 11.73
CA LEU A 59 2.22 -6.16 11.49
C LEU A 59 3.48 -5.29 11.48
N ALA A 60 3.44 -4.12 10.82
CA ALA A 60 4.59 -3.23 10.71
C ALA A 60 5.08 -2.69 12.07
N ASN A 61 4.18 -2.58 13.06
CA ASN A 61 4.51 -2.15 14.41
C ASN A 61 5.28 -3.23 15.21
N LEU A 62 5.09 -4.50 14.86
CA LEU A 62 5.81 -5.61 15.48
C LEU A 62 7.30 -5.56 15.11
N GLN A 63 8.15 -6.01 16.03
CA GLN A 63 9.59 -5.95 15.88
C GLN A 63 10.17 -7.33 15.63
N TRP A 64 11.10 -7.42 14.68
CA TRP A 64 11.99 -8.58 14.48
C TRP A 64 11.29 -9.95 14.59
N ASN A 65 11.52 -10.65 15.69
CA ASN A 65 10.98 -11.97 15.97
C ASN A 65 9.45 -11.97 16.00
N ASP A 66 8.85 -11.02 16.72
CA ASP A 66 7.40 -10.94 16.90
C ASP A 66 6.70 -10.70 15.55
N LEU A 67 7.32 -9.91 14.67
CA LEU A 67 6.82 -9.71 13.30
C LEU A 67 6.80 -11.03 12.53
N VAL A 68 7.91 -11.77 12.53
CA VAL A 68 8.02 -13.02 11.77
C VAL A 68 7.06 -14.06 12.34
N ASP A 69 7.07 -14.25 13.66
CA ASP A 69 6.24 -15.23 14.35
C ASP A 69 4.74 -14.92 14.13
N ALA A 70 4.34 -13.65 14.22
CA ALA A 70 2.98 -13.22 13.89
C ALA A 70 2.62 -13.42 12.42
N CYS A 71 3.56 -13.24 11.48
CA CYS A 71 3.30 -13.54 10.07
C CYS A 71 3.02 -15.03 9.86
N TYR A 72 3.78 -15.93 10.50
CA TYR A 72 3.51 -17.37 10.40
C TYR A 72 2.17 -17.74 11.02
N THR A 73 1.87 -17.24 12.22
CA THR A 73 0.60 -17.58 12.89
C THR A 73 -0.61 -16.96 12.20
N LEU A 74 -0.56 -15.67 11.85
CA LEU A 74 -1.72 -14.96 11.32
C LEU A 74 -1.93 -15.18 9.81
N LEU A 75 -0.85 -15.33 9.03
CA LEU A 75 -0.95 -15.51 7.58
C LEU A 75 -0.92 -16.98 7.18
N LEU A 76 -0.08 -17.79 7.82
CA LEU A 76 0.11 -19.20 7.46
C LEU A 76 -0.66 -20.17 8.36
N ARG A 77 -1.21 -19.68 9.49
CA ARG A 77 -1.95 -20.48 10.49
C ARG A 77 -1.13 -21.63 11.08
N ARG A 78 0.18 -21.43 11.21
CA ARG A 78 1.11 -22.36 11.86
C ARG A 78 2.24 -21.62 12.57
N SER A 79 3.02 -22.34 13.37
CA SER A 79 4.27 -21.80 13.91
C SER A 79 5.37 -21.71 12.84
N ALA A 80 6.28 -20.77 13.04
CA ALA A 80 7.47 -20.65 12.21
C ALA A 80 8.40 -21.84 12.42
N ASP A 81 8.82 -22.46 11.32
CA ASP A 81 9.92 -23.42 11.36
C ASP A 81 11.27 -22.70 11.57
N PRO A 82 12.28 -23.33 12.19
CA PRO A 82 13.54 -22.67 12.53
C PRO A 82 14.26 -22.07 11.31
N GLU A 83 14.24 -22.77 10.18
CA GLU A 83 14.92 -22.37 8.96
C GLU A 83 14.24 -21.16 8.31
N GLY A 84 12.92 -21.22 8.11
CA GLY A 84 12.11 -20.14 7.57
C GLY A 84 12.12 -18.91 8.46
N ARG A 85 12.13 -19.10 9.79
CA ARG A 85 12.27 -18.00 10.75
C ARG A 85 13.63 -17.30 10.59
N GLN A 86 14.73 -18.06 10.58
CA GLN A 86 16.07 -17.50 10.38
C GLN A 86 16.22 -16.81 9.02
N HIS A 87 15.63 -17.36 7.97
CA HIS A 87 15.67 -16.76 6.64
C HIS A 87 15.06 -15.34 6.62
N PHE A 88 13.86 -15.17 7.17
CA PHE A 88 13.19 -13.87 7.17
C PHE A 88 13.78 -12.89 8.19
N LEU A 89 14.29 -13.38 9.33
CA LEU A 89 15.07 -12.55 10.25
C LEU A 89 16.38 -12.06 9.60
N GLY A 90 17.06 -12.92 8.85
CA GLY A 90 18.26 -12.55 8.08
C GLY A 90 17.97 -11.53 6.97
N MET A 91 16.77 -11.53 6.40
CA MET A 91 16.33 -10.45 5.51
C MET A 91 16.19 -9.12 6.26
N LEU A 92 15.48 -9.12 7.39
CA LEU A 92 15.32 -7.92 8.21
C LEU A 92 16.67 -7.39 8.72
N ALA A 93 17.59 -8.28 9.10
CA ALA A 93 18.93 -7.93 9.57
C ALA A 93 19.78 -7.24 8.50
N ARG A 94 19.55 -7.54 7.23
CA ARG A 94 20.21 -6.90 6.09
C ARG A 94 19.57 -5.56 5.69
N GLY A 95 18.54 -5.11 6.43
CA GLY A 95 17.83 -3.86 6.15
C GLY A 95 16.70 -3.99 5.13
N ASP A 96 16.19 -5.20 4.89
CA ASP A 96 15.05 -5.37 3.99
C ASP A 96 13.78 -4.73 4.57
N ASP A 97 13.02 -4.05 3.70
CA ASP A 97 11.75 -3.42 4.08
C ASP A 97 10.79 -4.44 4.71
N LYS A 98 10.17 -4.10 5.85
CA LYS A 98 9.17 -4.96 6.51
C LYS A 98 8.02 -5.32 5.57
N ALA A 99 7.57 -4.36 4.74
CA ALA A 99 6.56 -4.61 3.71
C ALA A 99 6.99 -5.66 2.68
N PHE A 100 8.28 -5.70 2.34
CA PHE A 100 8.83 -6.71 1.45
C PHE A 100 8.82 -8.09 2.10
N VAL A 101 9.25 -8.20 3.36
CA VAL A 101 9.26 -9.45 4.12
C VAL A 101 7.84 -10.00 4.33
N ILE A 102 6.92 -9.16 4.82
CA ILE A 102 5.51 -9.54 5.03
C ILE A 102 4.88 -9.99 3.71
N GLY A 103 5.09 -9.23 2.63
CA GLY A 103 4.56 -9.57 1.32
C GLY A 103 5.16 -10.84 0.74
N ARG A 104 6.46 -11.11 0.97
CA ARG A 104 7.09 -12.38 0.57
C ARG A 104 6.46 -13.59 1.27
N ILE A 105 6.08 -13.45 2.54
CA ILE A 105 5.40 -14.52 3.28
C ILE A 105 3.96 -14.66 2.77
N ALA A 106 3.19 -13.56 2.73
CA ALA A 106 1.78 -13.54 2.33
C ALA A 106 1.55 -14.03 0.90
N TYR A 107 2.43 -13.66 -0.04
CA TYR A 107 2.34 -14.04 -1.45
C TYR A 107 3.19 -15.27 -1.81
N SER A 108 3.75 -15.98 -0.83
CA SER A 108 4.39 -17.29 -1.07
C SER A 108 3.36 -18.32 -1.54
N VAL A 109 3.81 -19.47 -2.07
CA VAL A 109 2.90 -20.58 -2.43
C VAL A 109 2.03 -20.97 -1.23
N GLU A 110 2.62 -21.00 -0.04
CA GLU A 110 1.94 -21.33 1.21
C GLU A 110 0.94 -20.24 1.64
N GLY A 111 1.36 -18.97 1.64
CA GLY A 111 0.49 -17.85 2.01
C GLY A 111 -0.69 -17.69 1.04
N ARG A 112 -0.48 -17.97 -0.25
CA ARG A 112 -1.56 -17.99 -1.25
C ARG A 112 -2.57 -19.11 -1.03
N ARG A 113 -2.19 -20.24 -0.41
CA ARG A 113 -3.14 -21.31 -0.05
C ARG A 113 -4.09 -20.86 1.07
N GLN A 114 -3.59 -20.06 2.01
CA GLN A 114 -4.41 -19.51 3.09
C GLN A 114 -5.19 -18.26 2.67
N ALA A 115 -4.67 -17.51 1.68
CA ALA A 115 -5.30 -16.35 1.06
C ALA A 115 -5.79 -15.27 2.05
N VAL A 116 -5.10 -15.11 3.19
CA VAL A 116 -5.48 -14.15 4.23
C VAL A 116 -5.33 -12.71 3.69
N PRO A 117 -6.40 -11.91 3.62
CA PRO A 117 -6.32 -10.55 3.13
C PRO A 117 -5.63 -9.65 4.16
N VAL A 118 -4.58 -8.95 3.73
CA VAL A 118 -3.91 -7.91 4.54
C VAL A 118 -4.16 -6.55 3.92
N ALA A 119 -4.98 -5.74 4.58
CA ALA A 119 -5.33 -4.41 4.09
C ALA A 119 -4.09 -3.52 3.99
N GLY A 120 -3.89 -2.93 2.80
CA GLY A 120 -2.79 -1.99 2.52
C GLY A 120 -1.41 -2.64 2.31
N LEU A 121 -1.31 -3.97 2.24
CA LEU A 121 -0.03 -4.66 2.01
C LEU A 121 0.40 -4.61 0.53
N ARG A 122 -0.53 -4.80 -0.41
CA ARG A 122 -0.26 -4.93 -1.86
C ARG A 122 0.60 -3.80 -2.43
N VAL A 123 0.15 -2.56 -2.27
CA VAL A 123 0.85 -1.38 -2.83
C VAL A 123 2.23 -1.23 -2.21
N ARG A 124 2.35 -1.38 -0.89
CA ARG A 124 3.62 -1.26 -0.16
C ARG A 124 4.62 -2.36 -0.55
N TYR A 125 4.13 -3.59 -0.70
CA TYR A 125 4.94 -4.71 -1.18
C TYR A 125 5.47 -4.45 -2.59
N LEU A 126 4.63 -3.97 -3.52
CA LEU A 126 5.04 -3.67 -4.88
C LEU A 126 6.13 -2.58 -4.92
N VAL A 127 5.96 -1.51 -4.15
CA VAL A 127 6.97 -0.44 -4.04
C VAL A 127 8.28 -1.00 -3.48
N ALA A 128 8.22 -1.80 -2.42
CA ALA A 128 9.41 -2.40 -1.81
C ALA A 128 10.08 -3.43 -2.74
N ALA A 129 9.29 -4.20 -3.49
CA ALA A 129 9.79 -5.16 -4.47
C ALA A 129 10.46 -4.47 -5.66
N ALA A 130 9.89 -3.37 -6.14
CA ALA A 130 10.46 -2.58 -7.24
C ALA A 130 11.85 -2.03 -6.88
N LYS A 131 12.05 -1.57 -5.64
CA LYS A 131 13.37 -1.11 -5.15
C LYS A 131 14.44 -2.22 -5.16
N LYS A 132 14.03 -3.48 -5.02
CA LYS A 132 14.93 -4.64 -4.94
C LYS A 132 15.21 -5.32 -6.27
N ALA A 133 14.47 -5.00 -7.32
CA ALA A 133 14.59 -5.65 -8.61
C ALA A 133 15.41 -4.79 -9.58
N PRO A 134 16.71 -5.06 -9.79
CA PRO A 134 17.52 -4.37 -10.80
C PRO A 134 17.11 -4.69 -12.25
N VAL A 135 16.20 -5.67 -12.47
CA VAL A 135 15.69 -6.12 -13.78
C VAL A 135 14.16 -6.04 -13.83
N ALA A 136 13.56 -5.05 -13.18
CA ALA A 136 12.10 -4.88 -13.17
C ALA A 136 11.53 -4.41 -14.52
N GLY A 137 12.38 -4.00 -15.47
CA GLY A 137 11.95 -3.49 -16.78
C GLY A 137 11.08 -4.48 -17.57
N PRO A 138 11.58 -5.69 -17.91
CA PRO A 138 10.84 -6.62 -18.76
C PRO A 138 9.56 -7.16 -18.12
N VAL A 139 9.56 -7.40 -16.80
CA VAL A 139 8.39 -7.95 -16.09
C VAL A 139 7.32 -6.90 -15.89
N ILE A 140 7.70 -5.65 -15.56
CA ILE A 140 6.75 -4.52 -15.48
C ILE A 140 6.24 -4.18 -16.88
N ALA A 141 7.10 -4.19 -17.91
CA ALA A 141 6.68 -4.01 -19.30
C ALA A 141 5.69 -5.09 -19.75
N TRP A 142 5.94 -6.35 -19.39
CA TRP A 142 5.04 -7.46 -19.70
C TRP A 142 3.69 -7.34 -18.97
N LEU A 143 3.70 -6.96 -17.68
CA LEU A 143 2.47 -6.71 -16.91
C LEU A 143 1.69 -5.48 -17.39
N LEU A 144 2.38 -4.41 -17.77
CA LEU A 144 1.78 -3.22 -18.36
C LEU A 144 1.24 -3.49 -19.77
N ALA A 145 1.93 -4.29 -20.57
CA ALA A 145 1.45 -4.74 -21.88
C ALA A 145 0.19 -5.59 -21.74
N LEU A 146 0.14 -6.52 -20.76
CA LEU A 146 -1.03 -7.34 -20.49
C LEU A 146 -2.23 -6.49 -20.00
N ALA A 147 -1.97 -5.49 -19.15
CA ALA A 147 -2.99 -4.55 -18.68
C ALA A 147 -3.48 -3.59 -19.78
N GLY A 148 -2.57 -3.15 -20.65
CA GLY A 148 -2.87 -2.33 -21.83
C GLY A 148 -3.72 -3.07 -22.85
N LEU A 149 -3.42 -4.36 -23.11
CA LEU A 149 -4.18 -5.21 -24.02
C LEU A 149 -5.66 -5.37 -23.58
N HIS A 150 -5.92 -5.43 -22.27
CA HIS A 150 -7.29 -5.45 -21.73
C HIS A 150 -7.99 -4.09 -21.72
N ARG A 151 -7.23 -2.99 -21.79
CA ARG A 151 -7.75 -1.62 -21.78
C ARG A 151 -8.06 -1.12 -23.19
N GLU A 152 -7.28 -1.53 -24.18
CA GLU A 152 -7.52 -1.23 -25.60
C GLU A 152 -8.72 -2.00 -26.16
N ALA A 153 -9.00 -3.19 -25.63
CA ALA A 153 -10.18 -3.99 -25.99
C ALA A 153 -11.52 -3.34 -25.61
N ARG A 154 -11.53 -2.31 -24.74
CA ARG A 154 -12.75 -1.55 -24.41
C ARG A 154 -12.89 -0.26 -25.22
N ASN A 155 -11.83 0.25 -25.84
CA ASN A 155 -11.86 1.50 -26.61
C ASN A 155 -12.17 1.31 -28.11
N THR A 156 -12.14 0.08 -28.62
CA THR A 156 -12.46 -0.17 -30.04
C THR A 156 -13.91 0.14 -30.39
N ARG A 157 -14.83 0.13 -29.40
CA ARG A 157 -16.27 0.38 -29.63
C ARG A 157 -16.61 1.86 -29.83
N ALA A 158 -15.90 2.78 -29.16
CA ALA A 158 -16.14 4.22 -29.29
C ALA A 158 -15.60 4.79 -30.61
N PHE A 159 -14.47 4.24 -31.11
CA PHE A 159 -13.90 4.62 -32.39
C PHE A 159 -14.75 4.10 -33.58
N GLN A 160 -15.26 2.86 -33.49
CA GLN A 160 -16.15 2.29 -34.51
C GLN A 160 -17.41 3.14 -34.71
N GLN A 161 -18.00 3.69 -33.65
CA GLN A 161 -19.16 4.59 -33.76
C GLN A 161 -18.84 5.92 -34.44
N HIS A 162 -17.62 6.45 -34.26
CA HIS A 162 -17.21 7.68 -34.93
C HIS A 162 -16.94 7.51 -36.43
N VAL A 163 -16.43 6.35 -36.84
CA VAL A 163 -16.18 6.06 -38.27
C VAL A 163 -17.51 5.80 -39.00
N PHE A 164 -18.43 5.04 -38.40
CA PHE A 164 -19.73 4.75 -39.02
C PHE A 164 -20.59 6.02 -39.19
N SER A 165 -20.67 6.88 -38.17
CA SER A 165 -21.44 8.13 -38.26
C SER A 165 -20.90 9.12 -39.31
N ARG A 166 -19.59 9.08 -39.61
CA ARG A 166 -18.98 9.90 -40.65
C ARG A 166 -19.26 9.39 -42.06
N LEU A 167 -19.31 8.07 -42.25
CA LEU A 167 -19.64 7.47 -43.55
C LEU A 167 -21.11 7.68 -43.92
N ASP A 168 -22.03 7.57 -42.95
CA ASP A 168 -23.44 7.86 -43.18
C ASP A 168 -23.66 9.32 -43.59
N ALA A 169 -22.99 10.26 -42.93
CA ALA A 169 -23.07 11.69 -43.27
C ALA A 169 -22.54 12.00 -44.69
N LEU A 170 -21.53 11.26 -45.17
CA LEU A 170 -21.01 11.41 -46.54
C LEU A 170 -21.94 10.81 -47.58
N SER A 171 -22.59 9.68 -47.27
CA SER A 171 -23.61 9.09 -48.14
C SER A 171 -24.81 10.05 -48.29
N ASP A 172 -25.27 10.63 -47.19
CA ASP A 172 -26.34 11.63 -47.15
C ASP A 172 -26.00 12.90 -47.95
N TYR A 173 -24.73 13.33 -47.93
CA TYR A 173 -24.27 14.46 -48.72
C TYR A 173 -24.30 14.17 -50.22
N SER A 174 -23.86 12.97 -50.62
CA SER A 174 -23.88 12.54 -52.01
C SER A 174 -25.30 12.54 -52.58
N VAL A 175 -26.25 11.96 -51.85
CA VAL A 175 -27.67 11.91 -52.24
C VAL A 175 -28.24 13.33 -52.43
N ARG A 176 -28.05 14.22 -51.45
CA ARG A 176 -28.55 15.61 -51.54
C ARG A 176 -27.85 16.45 -52.61
N SER A 177 -26.64 16.08 -53.01
CA SER A 177 -25.95 16.73 -54.13
C SER A 177 -26.54 16.31 -55.48
N GLY A 178 -26.91 15.03 -55.61
CA GLY A 178 -27.61 14.50 -56.80
C GLY A 178 -28.96 15.16 -57.00
N GLU A 179 -29.75 15.31 -55.94
CA GLU A 179 -31.05 15.99 -55.98
C GLU A 179 -30.92 17.45 -56.43
N ARG A 180 -29.91 18.18 -55.94
CA ARG A 180 -29.68 19.58 -56.34
C ARG A 180 -29.23 19.72 -57.80
N VAL A 181 -28.49 18.74 -58.33
CA VAL A 181 -28.11 18.72 -59.74
C VAL A 181 -29.33 18.40 -60.61
N ALA A 182 -30.14 17.40 -60.21
CA ALA A 182 -31.37 17.04 -60.90
C ALA A 182 -32.35 18.22 -60.99
N MET A 183 -32.60 18.92 -59.87
CA MET A 183 -33.47 20.11 -59.86
C MET A 183 -32.97 21.23 -60.79
N LYS A 184 -31.66 21.44 -60.89
CA LYS A 184 -31.10 22.45 -61.80
C LYS A 184 -31.26 22.06 -63.26
N VAL A 185 -31.09 20.78 -63.58
CA VAL A 185 -31.26 20.26 -64.94
C VAL A 185 -32.73 20.37 -65.35
N ASP A 186 -33.67 20.02 -64.47
CA ASP A 186 -35.11 20.15 -64.74
C ASP A 186 -35.54 21.61 -64.86
N ALA A 187 -35.00 22.50 -64.01
CA ALA A 187 -35.25 23.93 -64.13
C ALA A 187 -34.75 24.49 -65.47
N LEU A 188 -33.54 24.12 -65.90
CA LEU A 188 -33.01 24.54 -67.21
C LEU A 188 -33.83 23.98 -68.37
N ARG A 189 -34.27 22.72 -68.28
CA ARG A 189 -35.16 22.10 -69.28
C ARG A 189 -36.48 22.87 -69.38
N SER A 190 -37.12 23.18 -68.26
CA SER A 190 -38.39 23.93 -68.25
C SER A 190 -38.26 25.35 -68.83
N ILE A 191 -37.12 26.01 -68.62
CA ILE A 191 -36.84 27.34 -69.19
C ILE A 191 -36.66 27.25 -70.71
N LEU A 192 -35.98 26.21 -71.20
CA LEU A 192 -35.82 25.95 -72.63
C LEU A 192 -37.16 25.63 -73.31
N GLU A 193 -37.98 24.76 -72.71
CA GLU A 193 -39.30 24.39 -73.23
C GLU A 193 -40.32 25.54 -73.18
N SER A 194 -40.13 26.54 -72.29
CA SER A 194 -41.00 27.74 -72.21
C SER A 194 -40.66 28.84 -73.22
N ARG A 195 -39.56 28.68 -73.98
CA ARG A 195 -39.02 29.71 -74.87
C ARG A 195 -39.27 29.42 -76.36
N ASP A 196 -39.83 28.25 -76.67
CA ASP A 196 -40.41 27.87 -77.96
C ASP A 196 -41.93 28.07 -77.92
#